data_AF-D0RN05-F1
#
_entry.id   AF-D0RN05-F1
#
_cell.length_a   1.000
_cell.length_b   1.000
_cell.length_c   1.000
_cell.angle_alpha   90.00
_cell.angle_beta   90.00
_cell.angle_gamma   90.00
#
_symmetry.space_group_name_H-M   'P 1'
#
loop_
_entity.id
_entity.type
_entity.pdbx_description
1 polymer ?
#
loop_
_entity_poly.entity_id
_entity_poly.type
_entity_poly.pdbx_seq_one_letter_code
_entity_poly.pdbx_strand_id
1 'polypeptide(L)'
;MFKNFIIPLILLVFGVSFTNFYKNKSKNLEEKIAKKKEFIYKLRKSNELELKENIFLKSPENIKKLANEYLGKDYIFFEKKNIEYLELNEKK
;
A
#
# COMPACT_ATOMS: atom_id res chain seq x y z
N MET A 1 -41.65 8.33 49.60
CA MET A 1 -40.18 8.56 49.65
C MET A 1 -39.43 8.12 48.38
N PHE A 2 -39.95 7.22 47.53
CA PHE A 2 -39.23 6.70 46.35
C PHE A 2 -39.12 7.66 45.14
N LYS A 3 -39.96 8.70 45.04
CA LYS A 3 -39.98 9.62 43.88
C LYS A 3 -38.67 10.40 43.66
N ASN A 4 -37.92 10.68 44.73
CA ASN A 4 -36.70 11.51 44.65
C ASN A 4 -35.45 10.72 44.22
N PHE A 5 -35.52 9.38 44.17
CA PHE A 5 -34.41 8.53 43.72
C PHE A 5 -34.50 8.12 42.25
N ILE A 6 -35.65 8.35 41.60
CA ILE A 6 -35.87 7.97 40.20
C ILE A 6 -35.01 8.83 39.25
N ILE A 7 -34.94 10.14 39.49
CA ILE A 7 -34.15 11.08 38.68
C ILE A 7 -32.65 10.73 38.69
N PRO A 8 -31.99 10.57 39.86
CA PRO A 8 -30.57 10.21 39.88
C PRO A 8 -30.31 8.81 39.31
N LEU A 9 -31.24 7.86 39.48
CA LEU A 9 -31.12 6.53 38.89
C LEU A 9 -31.16 6.59 37.36
N ILE A 10 -32.06 7.38 36.79
CA ILE A 10 -32.14 7.61 35.34
C ILE A 10 -30.85 8.23 34.82
N LEU A 11 -30.35 9.28 35.48
CA LEU A 11 -29.07 9.91 35.14
C LEU A 11 -27.90 8.93 35.16
N LEU A 12 -27.86 8.04 36.15
CA LEU A 12 -26.83 7.00 36.26
C LEU A 12 -26.92 6.01 35.09
N VAL A 13 -28.12 5.51 34.79
CA VAL A 13 -28.34 4.58 33.67
C VAL A 13 -27.97 5.23 32.34
N PHE A 14 -28.37 6.48 32.11
CA PHE A 14 -27.99 7.23 30.91
C PHE A 14 -26.48 7.43 30.83
N GLY A 15 -25.82 7.83 31.92
CA GLY A 15 -24.37 8.01 31.96
C GLY A 15 -23.60 6.72 31.63
N VAL A 16 -24.01 5.60 32.23
CA VAL A 16 -23.42 4.29 31.95
C VAL A 16 -23.67 3.85 30.51
N SER A 17 -24.88 4.05 29.99
CA SER A 17 -25.20 3.71 28.60
C SER A 17 -24.40 4.56 27.61
N PHE A 18 -24.27 5.87 27.85
CA PHE A 18 -23.50 6.77 27.00
C PHE A 18 -22.02 6.39 26.98
N THR A 19 -21.42 6.21 28.17
CA THR A 19 -20.00 5.85 28.28
C THR A 19 -19.70 4.51 27.60
N ASN A 20 -20.55 3.50 27.77
CA ASN A 20 -20.41 2.23 27.08
C ASN A 20 -20.57 2.36 25.55
N PHE A 21 -21.52 3.17 25.08
CA PHE A 21 -21.70 3.43 23.66
C PHE A 21 -20.44 4.04 23.03
N TYR A 22 -19.89 5.11 23.62
CA TYR A 22 -18.67 5.74 23.12
C TYR A 22 -17.46 4.83 23.24
N LYS A 23 -17.33 4.06 24.32
CA LYS A 23 -16.25 3.08 24.50
C LYS A 23 -16.25 2.05 23.37
N ASN A 24 -17.43 1.49 23.06
CA ASN A 24 -17.56 0.50 21.99
C ASN A 24 -17.27 1.11 20.61
N LYS A 25 -17.74 2.33 20.36
CA LYS A 25 -17.49 3.04 19.11
C LYS A 25 -16.00 3.39 18.94
N SER A 26 -15.33 3.81 20.02
CA SER A 26 -13.88 4.08 20.03
C SER A 26 -13.10 2.82 19.69
N LYS A 27 -13.41 1.70 20.37
CA LYS A 27 -12.75 0.41 20.12
C LYS A 27 -12.90 -0.05 18.66
N ASN A 28 -14.12 0.05 18.11
CA ASN A 28 -14.36 -0.28 16.70
C ASN A 28 -13.55 0.62 15.75
N LEU A 29 -13.45 1.92 16.05
CA LEU A 29 -12.66 2.84 15.24
C LEU A 29 -11.17 2.52 15.31
N GLU A 30 -10.64 2.20 16.50
CA GLU A 30 -9.26 1.76 16.70
C GLU A 30 -8.94 0.50 15.90
N GLU A 31 -9.83 -0.50 15.93
CA GLU A 31 -9.68 -1.72 15.13
C GLU A 31 -9.67 -1.43 13.63
N LYS A 32 -10.54 -0.54 13.15
CA LYS A 32 -10.54 -0.10 11.75
C LYS A 32 -9.25 0.63 11.37
N ILE A 33 -8.74 1.48 12.25
CA ILE A 33 -7.46 2.19 12.05
C ILE A 33 -6.32 1.19 11.99
N ALA A 34 -6.27 0.21 12.89
CA ALA A 34 -5.24 -0.83 12.90
C ALA A 34 -5.25 -1.64 11.59
N LYS A 35 -6.42 -2.10 11.14
CA LYS A 35 -6.58 -2.81 9.86
C LYS A 35 -6.14 -1.96 8.67
N LYS A 36 -6.51 -0.67 8.63
CA LYS A 36 -6.09 0.24 7.56
C LYS A 36 -4.58 0.47 7.56
N LYS A 37 -3.95 0.62 8.73
CA LYS A 37 -2.49 0.75 8.86
C LYS A 37 -1.78 -0.50 8.36
N GLU A 38 -2.26 -1.68 8.73
CA GLU A 38 -1.70 -2.95 8.25
C GLU A 38 -1.82 -3.07 6.72
N PHE A 39 -2.97 -2.71 6.16
CA PHE A 39 -3.19 -2.73 4.71
C PHE A 39 -2.25 -1.78 3.97
N ILE A 40 -2.10 -0.53 4.46
CA ILE A 40 -1.15 0.44 3.89
C ILE A 40 0.28 -0.08 3.97
N TYR A 41 0.67 -0.69 5.08
CA TYR A 41 2.00 -1.28 5.23
C TYR A 41 2.25 -2.41 4.21
N LYS A 42 1.29 -3.32 4.04
CA LYS A 42 1.38 -4.40 3.05
C LYS A 42 1.49 -3.86 1.63
N LEU A 43 0.67 -2.88 1.27
CA LEU A 43 0.73 -2.23 -0.04
C LEU A 43 2.07 -1.57 -0.30
N ARG A 44 2.58 -0.80 0.67
CA ARG A 44 3.89 -0.15 0.53
C ARG A 44 5.00 -1.18 0.30
N LYS A 45 4.98 -2.27 1.06
CA LYS A 45 5.96 -3.36 0.91
C LYS A 45 5.86 -4.05 -0.46
N SER A 46 4.65 -4.33 -0.94
CA SER A 46 4.43 -4.89 -2.30
C SER A 46 4.99 -3.95 -3.36
N ASN A 47 4.65 -2.67 -3.29
CA ASN A 47 5.09 -1.67 -4.25
C ASN A 47 6.62 -1.50 -4.25
N GLU A 48 7.28 -1.53 -3.09
CA GLU A 48 8.73 -1.50 -3.00
C GLU A 48 9.39 -2.75 -3.60
N LEU A 49 8.78 -3.92 -3.45
CA LEU A 49 9.26 -5.16 -4.06
C LEU A 49 9.08 -5.11 -5.58
N GLU A 50 7.88 -4.79 -6.06
CA GLU A 50 7.58 -4.66 -7.48
C GLU A 50 8.48 -3.63 -8.17
N LEU A 51 8.77 -2.50 -7.52
CA LEU A 51 9.71 -1.50 -8.03
C LEU A 51 11.13 -2.07 -8.18
N LYS A 52 11.62 -2.78 -7.15
CA LYS A 52 12.95 -3.41 -7.19
C LYS A 52 13.04 -4.49 -8.26
N GLU A 53 12.01 -5.32 -8.38
CA GLU A 53 11.89 -6.35 -9.42
C GLU A 53 11.85 -5.71 -10.80
N ASN A 54 11.08 -4.63 -10.99
CA ASN A 54 11.03 -3.90 -12.25
C ASN A 54 12.40 -3.34 -12.64
N ILE A 55 13.09 -2.69 -11.70
CA ILE A 55 14.45 -2.17 -11.93
C ILE A 55 15.41 -3.30 -12.28
N PHE A 56 15.34 -4.44 -11.57
CA PHE A 56 16.18 -5.59 -11.84
C PHE A 56 15.89 -6.24 -13.19
N LEU A 57 14.63 -6.39 -13.58
CA LEU A 57 14.25 -6.98 -14.87
C LEU A 57 14.55 -6.05 -16.05
N LYS A 58 14.48 -4.73 -15.84
CA LYS A 58 14.78 -3.73 -16.88
C LYS A 58 16.26 -3.36 -16.98
N SER A 59 17.12 -3.84 -16.08
CA SER A 59 18.54 -3.49 -16.16
C SER A 59 19.15 -4.10 -17.43
N PRO A 60 19.91 -3.34 -18.22
CA PRO A 60 20.50 -3.84 -19.46
C PRO A 60 21.36 -5.09 -19.25
N GLU A 61 22.06 -5.18 -18.12
CA GLU A 61 22.88 -6.34 -17.75
C GLU A 61 22.03 -7.59 -17.58
N ASN A 62 20.87 -7.46 -16.93
CA ASN A 62 20.02 -8.59 -16.62
C ASN A 62 19.16 -9.00 -17.82
N ILE A 63 18.70 -8.03 -18.62
CA ILE A 63 18.13 -8.28 -19.95
C ILE A 63 19.13 -9.05 -20.81
N LYS A 64 20.41 -8.63 -20.81
CA LYS A 64 21.47 -9.29 -21.57
C LYS A 64 21.72 -10.72 -21.08
N LYS A 65 21.75 -10.91 -19.76
CA LYS A 65 21.87 -12.24 -19.16
C LYS A 65 20.71 -13.16 -19.54
N LEU A 66 19.46 -12.69 -19.38
CA LEU A 66 18.27 -13.47 -19.70
C LEU A 66 18.17 -13.79 -21.19
N ALA A 67 18.46 -12.83 -22.06
CA ALA A 67 18.49 -13.06 -23.51
C ALA A 67 19.55 -14.12 -23.87
N ASN A 68 20.75 -14.08 -23.29
CA ASN A 68 21.78 -15.10 -23.52
C ASN A 68 21.39 -16.50 -23.03
N GLU A 69 20.53 -16.59 -22.01
CA GLU A 69 20.11 -17.85 -21.41
C GLU A 69 18.91 -18.47 -22.17
N TYR A 70 17.97 -17.65 -22.64
CA TYR A 70 16.67 -18.10 -23.16
C TYR A 70 16.40 -17.79 -24.63
N LEU A 71 17.13 -16.87 -25.27
CA LEU A 71 16.94 -16.49 -26.68
C LEU A 71 18.05 -17.09 -27.57
N GLY A 72 17.75 -17.26 -28.86
CA GLY A 72 18.74 -17.69 -29.87
C GLY A 72 19.80 -16.61 -30.13
N LYS A 73 20.97 -16.94 -30.69
CA LYS A 73 22.07 -15.98 -30.89
C LYS A 73 21.86 -14.99 -32.06
N ASP A 74 20.63 -14.85 -32.52
CA ASP A 74 20.19 -14.05 -33.66
C ASP A 74 19.81 -12.61 -33.31
N TYR A 75 19.95 -12.20 -32.05
CA TYR A 75 19.79 -10.82 -31.59
C TYR A 75 21.13 -10.09 -31.41
N ILE A 76 21.12 -8.77 -31.58
CA ILE A 76 22.26 -7.88 -31.29
C ILE A 76 21.94 -7.00 -30.07
N PHE A 77 22.91 -6.88 -29.15
CA PHE A 77 22.80 -5.89 -28.08
C PHE A 77 23.30 -4.53 -28.56
N PHE A 78 22.43 -3.53 -28.52
CA PHE A 78 22.83 -2.15 -28.78
C PHE A 78 23.56 -1.59 -27.56
N GLU A 79 24.82 -1.21 -27.72
CA GLU A 79 25.55 -0.44 -26.71
C GLU A 79 25.13 1.03 -26.77
N LYS A 80 25.28 1.79 -25.68
CA LYS A 80 24.87 3.20 -25.62
C LYS A 80 25.52 4.07 -26.71
N LYS A 81 26.72 3.71 -27.13
CA LYS A 81 27.45 4.33 -28.27
C LYS A 81 26.81 4.06 -29.64
N ASN A 82 25.95 3.06 -29.74
CA ASN A 82 25.22 2.69 -30.95
C ASN A 82 23.84 3.40 -31.04
N ILE A 83 23.49 4.24 -30.05
CA ILE A 83 22.20 4.95 -29.93
C ILE A 83 22.26 6.37 -30.52
N GLU A 84 23.39 6.79 -31.11
CA GLU A 84 23.61 8.13 -31.66
C GLU A 84 22.62 8.52 -32.79
N TYR A 85 21.86 7.56 -33.33
CA TYR A 85 20.91 7.75 -34.43
C TYR A 85 19.43 7.52 -34.08
N LEU A 86 19.09 7.34 -32.79
CA LEU A 86 17.71 7.28 -32.32
C LEU A 86 17.25 8.60 -31.70
N GLU A 87 17.70 9.74 -32.25
CA GLU A 87 16.85 10.93 -32.27
C GLU A 87 15.65 10.62 -33.16
N LEU A 88 14.73 9.83 -32.60
CA LEU A 88 13.42 9.63 -33.17
C LEU A 88 12.87 11.00 -33.50
N ASN A 89 12.47 11.12 -34.76
CA ASN A 89 11.74 12.22 -35.34
C ASN A 89 10.38 12.32 -34.62
N GLU A 90 10.37 12.62 -33.32
CA GLU A 90 9.24 13.21 -32.60
C GLU A 90 9.10 14.63 -33.17
N LYS A 91 8.69 14.70 -34.43
CA LYS A 91 8.25 15.94 -35.05
C LYS A 91 7.09 16.45 -34.22
N LYS A 92 7.37 17.54 -33.50
CA LYS A 92 6.55 18.72 -33.24
C LYS A 92 5.04 18.51 -33.10
#